data_AF-A0A077NHA0-F1
#
_entry.id   AF-A0A077NHA0-F1
#
_cell.length_a   1.000
_cell.length_b   1.000
_cell.length_c   1.000
_cell.angle_alpha   90.00
_cell.angle_beta   90.00
_cell.angle_gamma   90.00
#
_symmetry.space_group_name_H-M   'P 1'
#
loop_
_entity.id
_entity.type
_entity.pdbx_description
1 polymer ?
#
loop_
_entity_poly.entity_id
_entity_poly.type
_entity_poly.pdbx_seq_one_letter_code
_entity_poly.pdbx_strand_id
1 'polypeptide(L)'
;MKRNRLFKHVLGMVWKLEYGPDRGFHYHTLFFLDGNKARSDISICKQFGEYWTSVITEGKGTYFNCNAQPEHYVKPGTGMVKHDDIVKQEGLQCAVGYLTKIDTFARLALPGNMRTFGRGEVKTLNKTGRPGRKRTQPS
;
A
#
# COMPACT_ATOMS: atom_id res chain seq x y z
N MET A 1 -8.34 18.73 -12.58
CA MET A 1 -8.76 17.52 -11.84
C MET A 1 -8.86 17.86 -10.35
N LYS A 2 -10.04 17.83 -9.74
CA LYS A 2 -10.20 18.16 -8.30
C LYS A 2 -9.47 17.09 -7.46
N ARG A 3 -8.63 17.51 -6.51
CA ARG A 3 -8.00 16.58 -5.55
C ARG A 3 -9.08 15.96 -4.68
N ASN A 4 -9.29 14.64 -4.80
CA ASN A 4 -10.16 13.92 -3.89
C ASN A 4 -9.55 13.98 -2.47
N ARG A 5 -10.31 14.52 -1.50
CA ARG A 5 -9.87 14.72 -0.11
C ARG A 5 -9.51 13.41 0.59
N LEU A 6 -10.03 12.28 0.10
CA LEU A 6 -9.70 10.94 0.57
C LEU A 6 -8.20 10.67 0.49
N PHE A 7 -7.53 11.14 -0.57
CA PHE A 7 -6.11 10.88 -0.83
C PHE A 7 -5.20 12.03 -0.37
N LYS A 8 -5.69 12.99 0.42
CA LYS A 8 -4.96 14.22 0.77
C LYS A 8 -3.61 13.98 1.46
N HIS A 9 -3.48 12.89 2.22
CA HIS A 9 -2.30 12.55 3.02
C HIS A 9 -1.49 11.39 2.44
N VAL A 10 -1.84 10.92 1.24
CA VAL A 10 -1.09 9.88 0.54
C VAL A 10 0.20 10.50 -0.02
N LEU A 11 1.33 9.93 0.38
CA LEU A 11 2.67 10.31 -0.07
C LEU A 11 3.11 9.52 -1.31
N GLY A 12 2.59 8.32 -1.47
CA GLY A 12 2.88 7.44 -2.60
C GLY A 12 2.08 6.15 -2.52
N MET A 13 2.14 5.36 -3.59
CA MET A 13 1.54 4.04 -3.64
C MET A 13 2.37 3.09 -4.49
N VAL A 14 2.24 1.80 -4.23
CA VAL A 14 2.70 0.71 -5.11
C VAL A 14 1.52 -0.23 -5.36
N TRP A 15 1.49 -0.84 -6.52
CA TRP A 15 0.43 -1.76 -6.91
C TRP A 15 0.98 -2.90 -7.76
N LYS A 16 0.29 -4.04 -7.68
CA LYS A 16 0.53 -5.20 -8.53
C LYS A 16 -0.81 -5.79 -8.98
N LEU A 17 -0.89 -6.15 -10.25
CA LEU A 17 -1.96 -6.95 -10.82
C LEU A 17 -1.56 -8.42 -10.78
N GLU A 18 -2.43 -9.24 -10.19
CA GLU A 18 -2.29 -10.69 -10.10
C GLU A 18 -3.51 -11.41 -10.64
N TYR A 19 -3.37 -12.70 -10.94
CA TYR A 19 -4.46 -13.60 -11.26
C TYR A 19 -4.47 -14.77 -10.26
N GLY A 20 -5.56 -14.87 -9.49
CA GLY A 20 -5.82 -16.03 -8.64
C GLY A 20 -6.87 -16.93 -9.30
N PRO A 21 -6.71 -18.27 -9.32
CA PRO A 21 -7.70 -19.18 -9.91
C PRO A 21 -9.13 -18.96 -9.42
N ASP A 22 -9.30 -18.76 -8.10
CA ASP A 22 -10.62 -18.54 -7.50
C ASP A 22 -11.09 -17.08 -7.56
N ARG A 23 -10.16 -16.13 -7.60
CA ARG A 23 -10.45 -14.69 -7.48
C ARG A 23 -10.46 -13.95 -8.83
N GLY A 24 -9.88 -14.55 -9.86
CA GLY A 24 -9.57 -13.90 -11.12
C GLY A 24 -8.53 -12.79 -10.96
N PHE A 25 -8.59 -11.80 -11.86
CA PHE A 25 -7.72 -10.63 -11.83
C PHE A 25 -8.01 -9.74 -10.62
N HIS A 26 -6.96 -9.39 -9.87
CA HIS A 26 -7.09 -8.51 -8.71
C HIS A 26 -5.82 -7.70 -8.49
N TYR A 27 -5.99 -6.54 -7.85
CA TYR A 27 -4.88 -5.67 -7.49
C TYR A 27 -4.52 -5.83 -6.02
N HIS A 28 -3.24 -6.08 -5.75
CA HIS A 28 -2.64 -5.78 -4.46
C HIS A 28 -2.14 -4.33 -4.49
N THR A 29 -2.48 -3.54 -3.47
CA THR A 29 -2.07 -2.15 -3.37
C THR A 29 -1.53 -1.84 -1.98
N LEU A 30 -0.51 -0.99 -1.92
CA LEU A 30 0.03 -0.47 -0.67
C LEU A 30 0.15 1.05 -0.80
N PHE A 31 -0.44 1.76 0.15
CA PHE A 31 -0.42 3.22 0.22
C PHE A 31 0.51 3.66 1.34
N PHE A 32 1.36 4.64 1.05
CA PHE A 32 2.22 5.30 2.03
C PHE A 32 1.60 6.63 2.43
N LEU A 33 1.40 6.87 3.72
CA LEU A 33 0.74 8.07 4.24
C LEU A 33 1.65 8.81 5.24
N ASP A 34 1.42 10.12 5.37
CA ASP A 34 2.05 10.92 6.44
C ASP A 34 1.43 10.56 7.80
N GLY A 35 2.12 9.69 8.56
CA GLY A 35 1.64 9.18 9.85
C GLY A 35 1.40 10.26 10.93
N ASN A 36 1.94 11.47 10.76
CA ASN A 36 1.62 12.58 11.67
C ASN A 36 0.23 13.16 11.41
N LYS A 37 -0.29 13.02 10.19
CA LYS A 37 -1.56 13.60 9.74
C LYS A 37 -2.66 12.57 9.48
N ALA A 38 -2.27 11.33 9.21
CA ALA A 38 -3.16 10.20 8.95
C ALA A 38 -2.97 9.16 10.06
N ARG A 39 -3.98 9.04 10.91
CA ARG A 39 -4.09 8.01 11.96
C ARG A 39 -5.32 7.14 11.65
N SER A 40 -5.42 5.98 12.32
CA SER A 40 -6.51 5.02 12.12
C SER A 40 -6.48 4.35 10.73
N ASP A 41 -5.39 3.65 10.47
CA ASP A 41 -5.09 2.98 9.21
C ASP A 41 -6.19 1.99 8.77
N ILE A 42 -6.84 1.29 9.70
CA ILE A 42 -8.00 0.43 9.40
C ILE A 42 -9.14 1.22 8.76
N SER A 43 -9.51 2.36 9.36
CA SER A 43 -10.62 3.21 8.86
C SER A 43 -10.26 3.87 7.53
N ILE A 44 -9.01 4.29 7.36
CA ILE A 44 -8.52 4.85 6.09
C ILE A 44 -8.58 3.79 4.99
N CYS A 45 -8.08 2.59 5.25
CA CYS A 45 -8.09 1.51 4.27
C CYS A 45 -9.52 1.07 3.92
N LYS A 46 -10.43 1.06 4.91
CA LYS A 46 -11.87 0.86 4.66
C LYS A 46 -12.43 1.91 3.68
N GLN A 47 -12.14 3.20 3.89
CA GLN A 47 -12.61 4.25 2.98
C GLN A 47 -12.02 4.10 1.55
N PHE A 48 -10.77 3.65 1.42
CA PHE A 48 -10.18 3.35 0.10
C PHE A 48 -10.89 2.18 -0.58
N GLY A 49 -11.20 1.11 0.17
CA GLY A 49 -11.94 -0.04 -0.32
C GLY A 49 -13.37 0.31 -0.74
N GLU A 50 -14.08 1.09 0.08
CA GLU A 50 -15.42 1.57 -0.24
C GLU A 50 -15.42 2.46 -1.49
N TYR A 51 -14.41 3.32 -1.65
CA TYR A 51 -14.23 4.12 -2.86
C TYR A 51 -13.94 3.25 -4.09
N TRP A 52 -13.13 2.20 -3.94
CA TRP A 52 -12.87 1.22 -5.01
C TRP A 52 -14.15 0.53 -5.46
N THR A 53 -14.94 0.00 -4.52
CA THR A 53 -16.19 -0.68 -4.82
C THR A 53 -17.22 0.29 -5.41
N SER A 54 -17.49 1.42 -4.76
CA SER A 54 -18.60 2.30 -5.18
C SER A 54 -18.29 3.19 -6.39
N VAL A 55 -17.07 3.73 -6.50
CA VAL A 55 -16.74 4.74 -7.51
C VAL A 55 -15.92 4.17 -8.65
N ILE A 56 -14.89 3.37 -8.36
CA ILE A 56 -13.97 2.89 -9.40
C ILE A 56 -14.56 1.70 -10.17
N THR A 57 -15.20 0.78 -9.46
CA THR A 57 -15.74 -0.45 -10.04
C THR A 57 -17.27 -0.44 -10.15
N GLU A 58 -17.92 0.64 -9.74
CA GLU A 58 -19.38 0.82 -9.86
C GLU A 58 -20.17 -0.36 -9.27
N GLY A 59 -19.73 -0.86 -8.12
CA GLY A 59 -20.32 -1.99 -7.39
C GLY A 59 -19.87 -3.37 -7.85
N LYS A 60 -19.13 -3.50 -8.95
CA LYS A 60 -18.71 -4.79 -9.53
C LYS A 60 -17.49 -5.40 -8.81
N GLY A 61 -16.71 -4.59 -8.13
CA GLY A 61 -15.48 -5.00 -7.46
C GLY A 61 -15.63 -5.14 -5.95
N THR A 62 -14.81 -6.01 -5.37
CA THR A 62 -14.67 -6.18 -3.92
C THR A 62 -13.29 -5.71 -3.46
N TYR A 63 -13.11 -5.55 -2.14
CA TYR A 63 -11.82 -5.23 -1.54
C TYR A 63 -11.58 -6.11 -0.31
N PHE A 64 -10.31 -6.21 0.08
CA PHE A 64 -9.90 -6.85 1.33
C PHE A 64 -8.96 -5.91 2.08
N ASN A 65 -9.23 -5.69 3.37
CA ASN A 65 -8.46 -4.78 4.21
C ASN A 65 -7.49 -5.55 5.10
N CYS A 66 -6.24 -5.69 4.64
CA CYS A 66 -5.18 -6.38 5.39
C CYS A 66 -4.89 -5.73 6.76
N ASN A 67 -5.15 -4.43 6.91
CA ASN A 67 -4.92 -3.73 8.18
C ASN A 67 -5.95 -4.11 9.24
N ALA A 68 -7.13 -4.59 8.84
CA ALA A 68 -8.20 -4.99 9.75
C ALA A 68 -8.00 -6.40 10.33
N GLN A 69 -7.08 -7.19 9.77
CA GLN A 69 -6.81 -8.58 10.17
C GLN A 69 -5.30 -8.81 10.37
N PRO A 70 -4.63 -8.04 11.25
CA PRO A 70 -3.19 -8.19 11.48
C PRO A 70 -2.79 -9.60 11.95
N GLU A 71 -3.70 -10.32 12.62
CA GLU A 71 -3.52 -11.67 13.13
C GLU A 71 -3.26 -12.73 12.05
N HIS A 72 -3.63 -12.47 10.80
CA HIS A 72 -3.35 -13.37 9.67
C HIS A 72 -1.89 -13.30 9.19
N TYR A 73 -1.07 -12.40 9.76
CA TYR A 73 0.31 -12.17 9.33
C TYR A 73 1.29 -12.49 10.45
N VAL A 74 2.26 -13.37 10.16
CA VAL A 74 3.35 -13.71 11.10
C VAL A 74 4.11 -12.47 11.57
N LYS A 75 4.33 -11.51 10.67
CA LYS A 75 4.92 -10.20 10.97
C LYS A 75 4.01 -9.09 10.42
N PRO A 76 3.09 -8.53 11.22
CA PRO A 76 2.15 -7.51 10.77
C PRO A 76 2.87 -6.20 10.41
N GLY A 77 3.10 -5.96 9.12
CA GLY A 77 3.85 -4.80 8.61
C GLY A 77 3.03 -3.55 8.30
N THR A 78 1.70 -3.67 8.25
CA THR A 78 0.80 -2.59 7.86
C THR A 78 0.38 -1.71 9.04
N GLY A 79 -0.04 -0.48 8.76
CA GLY A 79 -0.41 0.51 9.78
C GLY A 79 0.73 1.49 10.09
N MET A 80 0.77 1.99 11.33
CA MET A 80 1.81 2.95 11.74
C MET A 80 3.17 2.25 11.84
N VAL A 81 4.16 2.72 11.07
CA VAL A 81 5.55 2.25 11.13
C VAL A 81 6.42 3.38 11.65
N LYS A 82 6.98 3.21 12.84
CA LYS A 82 7.91 4.18 13.44
C LYS A 82 9.36 3.81 13.11
N HIS A 83 10.24 4.79 13.14
CA HIS A 83 11.66 4.61 12.80
C HIS A 83 12.45 3.70 13.76
N ASP A 84 11.95 3.56 14.99
CA ASP A 84 12.51 2.82 16.12
C ASP A 84 11.81 1.48 16.33
N ASP A 85 10.79 1.18 15.52
CA ASP A 85 10.06 -0.08 15.57
C ASP A 85 10.60 -1.04 14.50
N ILE A 86 11.67 -1.76 14.85
CA ILE A 86 12.36 -2.69 13.95
C ILE A 86 11.44 -3.84 13.52
N VAL A 87 10.65 -4.38 14.45
CA VAL A 87 9.71 -5.48 14.17
C VAL A 87 8.69 -5.05 13.11
N LYS A 88 8.16 -3.84 13.22
CA LYS A 88 7.21 -3.30 12.23
C LYS A 88 7.87 -3.03 10.88
N GLN A 89 9.12 -2.56 10.88
CA GLN A 89 9.89 -2.38 9.65
C GLN A 89 10.14 -3.70 8.94
N GLU A 90 10.53 -4.75 9.67
CA GLU A 90 10.68 -6.10 9.10
C GLU A 90 9.36 -6.62 8.54
N GLY A 91 8.26 -6.47 9.27
CA GLY A 91 6.93 -6.84 8.79
C GLY A 91 6.56 -6.08 7.50
N LEU A 92 6.90 -4.79 7.41
CA LEU A 92 6.67 -4.00 6.20
C LEU A 92 7.50 -4.55 5.03
N GLN A 93 8.76 -4.91 5.25
CA GLN A 93 9.60 -5.56 4.22
C GLN A 93 9.01 -6.89 3.78
N CYS A 94 8.50 -7.71 4.70
CA CYS A 94 7.78 -8.94 4.35
C CYS A 94 6.55 -8.67 3.49
N ALA A 95 5.74 -7.66 3.83
CA ALA A 95 4.55 -7.28 3.07
C ALA A 95 4.90 -6.77 1.65
N VAL A 96 5.95 -5.96 1.52
CA VAL A 96 6.46 -5.49 0.22
C VAL A 96 7.01 -6.67 -0.60
N GLY A 97 7.78 -7.57 0.03
CA GLY A 97 8.27 -8.78 -0.63
C GLY A 97 7.15 -9.63 -1.19
N TYR A 98 6.09 -9.84 -0.40
CA TYR A 98 4.88 -10.54 -0.85
C TYR A 98 4.21 -9.85 -2.03
N LEU A 99 4.03 -8.52 -1.96
CA LEU A 99 3.50 -7.72 -3.07
C LEU A 99 4.33 -7.88 -4.35
N THR A 100 5.63 -8.14 -4.24
CA THR A 100 6.53 -8.32 -5.40
C THR A 100 6.75 -9.78 -5.81
N LYS A 101 6.02 -10.74 -5.21
CA LYS A 101 6.11 -12.15 -5.57
C LYS A 101 5.93 -12.31 -7.09
N ILE A 102 6.54 -13.31 -7.71
CA ILE A 102 6.32 -13.51 -9.15
C ILE A 102 4.91 -14.07 -9.37
N ASP A 103 4.16 -13.45 -10.30
CA ASP A 103 2.95 -14.02 -10.89
C ASP A 103 3.22 -14.23 -12.39
N THR A 104 3.25 -15.51 -12.78
CA THR A 104 3.47 -15.93 -14.17
C THR A 104 2.18 -15.91 -14.98
N PHE A 105 1.03 -16.18 -14.37
CA PHE A 105 -0.23 -16.31 -15.09
C PHE A 105 -0.74 -14.96 -15.58
N ALA A 106 -0.73 -13.94 -14.72
CA ALA A 106 -1.15 -12.60 -15.13
C ALA A 106 -0.33 -12.08 -16.32
N ARG A 107 0.97 -12.42 -16.38
CA ARG A 107 1.84 -12.06 -17.52
C ARG A 107 1.50 -12.81 -18.80
N LEU A 108 1.12 -14.09 -18.70
CA LEU A 108 0.76 -14.91 -19.86
C LEU A 108 -0.64 -14.56 -20.41
N ALA A 109 -1.58 -14.25 -19.53
CA ALA A 109 -2.96 -13.98 -19.90
C ALA A 109 -3.17 -12.56 -20.49
N LEU A 110 -2.29 -11.61 -20.17
CA LEU A 110 -2.43 -10.23 -20.63
C LEU A 110 -1.75 -10.02 -21.99
N PRO A 111 -2.43 -9.41 -22.97
CA PRO A 111 -1.84 -9.11 -24.27
C PRO A 111 -0.71 -8.08 -24.16
N GLY A 112 0.30 -8.21 -25.02
CA GLY A 112 1.27 -7.15 -25.29
C GLY A 112 2.21 -6.80 -24.14
N ASN A 113 2.60 -7.77 -23.29
CA ASN A 113 3.49 -7.54 -22.15
C ASN A 113 3.02 -6.39 -21.24
N MET A 114 1.70 -6.32 -21.03
CA MET A 114 1.10 -5.29 -20.20
C MET A 114 1.75 -5.23 -18.82
N ARG A 115 1.89 -4.01 -18.30
CA ARG A 115 2.56 -3.77 -17.02
C ARG A 115 1.70 -4.31 -15.87
N THR A 116 2.21 -5.33 -15.17
CA THR A 116 1.54 -5.94 -14.01
C THR A 116 2.01 -5.39 -12.66
N PHE A 117 3.00 -4.49 -12.64
CA PHE A 117 3.51 -3.90 -11.41
C PHE A 117 3.85 -2.43 -11.61
N GLY A 118 3.47 -1.58 -10.67
CA GLY A 118 3.74 -0.16 -10.75
C GLY A 118 3.81 0.56 -9.42
N ARG A 119 4.23 1.81 -9.49
CA ARG A 119 4.28 2.72 -8.35
C ARG A 119 3.89 4.13 -8.79
N GLY A 120 3.29 4.86 -7.86
CA GLY A 120 3.07 6.29 -8.02
C GLY A 120 4.39 7.07 -8.01
N GLU A 121 4.36 8.27 -8.58
CA GLU A 121 5.44 9.23 -8.43
C GLU A 121 5.50 9.72 -6.98
N VAL A 122 6.63 9.49 -6.33
CA VAL A 122 6.90 10.03 -5.00
C VAL A 122 7.53 11.39 -5.21
N LYS A 123 6.89 12.43 -4.67
CA LYS A 123 7.49 13.77 -4.69
C LYS A 123 8.79 13.74 -3.91
N THR A 124 9.89 14.10 -4.55
CA THR A 124 11.15 14.32 -3.86
C THR A 124 10.95 15.39 -2.81
N LEU A 125 11.25 15.06 -1.55
CA LEU A 125 11.30 16.05 -0.50
C LEU A 125 12.44 17.01 -0.84
N ASN A 126 12.11 18.27 -1.11
CA ASN A 126 13.12 19.32 -1.20
C ASN A 126 13.88 19.34 0.12
N LYS A 127 15.19 19.03 0.10
CA LYS A 127 16.08 19.04 1.27
C LYS A 127 16.37 20.46 1.76
N THR A 128 15.37 21.34 1.80
CA THR A 128 15.53 22.75 2.18
C THR A 128 15.45 22.97 3.70
N GLY A 129 15.38 21.89 4.49
CA GLY A 129 15.47 21.94 5.96
C GLY A 129 16.86 21.52 6.44
N ARG A 130 17.39 22.24 7.44
CA ARG A 130 18.57 21.79 8.22
C ARG A 130 18.31 20.35 8.69
N PRO A 131 19.29 19.43 8.59
CA PRO A 131 19.13 18.08 9.11
C PRO A 131 18.64 18.15 10.56
N GLY A 132 17.48 17.56 10.83
CA GLY A 132 16.99 17.43 12.20
C GLY A 132 18.03 16.70 13.05
N ARG A 133 17.96 16.89 14.38
CA ARG A 133 18.86 16.23 15.34
C ARG A 133 19.03 14.75 14.99
N LYS A 134 20.27 14.29 14.80
CA LYS A 134 20.58 12.86 14.61
C LYS A 134 19.96 12.09 15.77
N ARG A 135 19.01 11.21 15.47
CA ARG A 135 18.37 10.34 16.47
C ARG A 135 19.23 9.09 16.62
N THR A 136 19.60 8.77 17.85
CA THR A 136 20.29 7.53 18.21
C THR A 136 19.35 6.35 17.95
N GLN A 137 19.86 5.29 17.33
CA GLN A 137 19.13 4.03 17.23
C GLN A 137 19.04 3.42 18.64
N PRO A 138 17.92 2.76 18.99
CA PRO A 138 17.85 1.98 20.22
C PRO A 138 18.91 0.87 20.20
N SER A 139 19.58 0.68 21.34
CA SER A 139 20.50 -0.43 21.61
C SER A 139 19.78 -1.77 21.70
#